data_AF-A0A7C5FS43-F1
#
_entry.id   AF-A0A7C5FS43-F1
#
_cell.length_a   1.000
_cell.length_b   1.000
_cell.length_c   1.000
_cell.angle_alpha   90.00
_cell.angle_beta   90.00
_cell.angle_gamma   90.00
#
_symmetry.space_group_name_H-M   'P 1'
#
loop_
_entity.id
_entity.type
_entity.pdbx_description
1 polymer ?
#
loop_
_entity_poly.entity_id
_entity_poly.type
_entity_poly.pdbx_seq_one_letter_code
_entity_poly.pdbx_strand_id
1 'polypeptide(L)'
;VNPVGFFGMVHVLEGTSVTTADHAADGIQKALGLPNKAFSYLRSHGALDQEHIKFFEGLMNQIENEEEQDLVIHTANVFFKLYGDIFRSLTN
;
A
#
# COMPACT_ATOMS: atom_id res chain seq x y z
N VAL A 1 -15.32 16.20 -0.59
CA VAL A 1 -14.58 14.99 -1.02
C VAL A 1 -13.85 15.36 -2.30
N ASN A 2 -12.52 15.43 -2.28
CA ASN A 2 -11.70 15.74 -3.45
C ASN A 2 -11.01 14.43 -3.92
N PRO A 3 -11.17 14.04 -5.21
CA PRO A 3 -10.66 12.78 -5.73
C PRO A 3 -9.13 12.66 -5.69
N VAL A 4 -8.39 13.78 -5.63
CA VAL A 4 -6.92 13.77 -5.59
C VAL A 4 -6.39 12.99 -4.37
N GLY A 5 -7.13 12.99 -3.25
CA GLY A 5 -6.77 12.19 -2.07
C GLY A 5 -6.64 10.69 -2.37
N PHE A 6 -7.32 10.18 -3.40
CA PHE A 6 -7.19 8.79 -3.84
C PHE A 6 -5.73 8.40 -4.14
N PHE A 7 -4.92 9.33 -4.66
CA PHE A 7 -3.51 9.07 -4.93
C PHE A 7 -2.70 8.76 -3.67
N GLY A 8 -3.13 9.26 -2.50
CA GLY A 8 -2.51 8.90 -1.22
C GLY A 8 -2.72 7.43 -0.88
N MET A 9 -3.90 6.88 -1.16
CA MET A 9 -4.17 5.44 -1.04
C MET A 9 -3.32 4.63 -2.02
N VAL A 10 -3.30 5.05 -3.30
CA VAL A 10 -2.53 4.38 -4.35
C VAL A 10 -1.06 4.33 -3.97
N HIS A 11 -0.48 5.43 -3.46
CA HIS A 11 0.90 5.45 -3.01
C HIS A 11 1.19 4.38 -1.93
N VAL A 12 0.31 4.24 -0.94
CA VAL A 12 0.48 3.24 0.13
C VAL A 12 0.36 1.83 -0.44
N LEU A 13 -0.61 1.58 -1.32
CA LEU A 13 -0.82 0.25 -1.88
C LEU A 13 0.27 -0.15 -2.89
N GLU A 14 0.80 0.79 -3.68
CA GLU A 14 1.85 0.53 -4.66
C GLU A 14 3.25 0.47 -4.00
N GLY A 15 3.58 1.42 -3.12
CA GLY A 15 4.91 1.55 -2.50
C GLY A 15 5.17 0.61 -1.31
N THR A 16 4.11 0.18 -0.62
CA THR A 16 4.20 -0.70 0.57
C THR A 16 3.95 -2.17 0.19
N SER A 17 3.51 -2.45 -1.04
CA SER A 17 3.10 -3.79 -1.47
C SER A 17 4.23 -4.81 -1.53
N VAL A 18 5.48 -4.43 -1.73
CA VAL A 18 6.52 -5.45 -1.97
C VAL A 18 7.07 -6.04 -0.66
N THR A 19 7.83 -5.25 0.08
CA THR A 19 8.53 -5.75 1.28
C THR A 19 7.56 -5.99 2.44
N THR A 20 6.56 -5.12 2.60
CA THR A 20 5.58 -5.29 3.67
C THR A 20 4.59 -6.39 3.34
N ALA A 21 4.16 -6.61 2.09
CA ALA A 21 3.22 -7.69 1.79
C ALA A 21 3.85 -9.09 1.95
N ASP A 22 5.16 -9.25 1.73
CA ASP A 22 5.82 -10.53 1.95
C ASP A 22 5.93 -10.85 3.45
N HIS A 23 6.36 -9.87 4.27
CA HIS A 23 6.36 -10.01 5.73
C HIS A 23 4.95 -10.16 6.32
N ALA A 24 3.98 -9.45 5.75
CA ALA A 24 2.56 -9.59 6.04
C ALA A 24 2.05 -10.99 5.71
N ALA A 25 2.38 -11.52 4.53
CA ALA A 25 1.99 -12.86 4.11
C ALA A 25 2.49 -13.90 5.12
N ASP A 26 3.75 -13.79 5.53
CA ASP A 26 4.35 -14.67 6.54
C ASP A 26 3.64 -14.55 7.90
N GLY A 27 3.36 -13.33 8.35
CA GLY A 27 2.66 -13.07 9.62
C GLY A 27 1.23 -13.62 9.63
N ILE A 28 0.45 -13.32 8.59
CA ILE A 28 -0.93 -13.80 8.42
C ILE A 28 -0.96 -15.32 8.30
N GLN A 29 -0.06 -15.88 7.50
CA GLN A 29 0.06 -17.33 7.32
C GLN A 29 0.30 -18.04 8.65
N LYS A 30 1.22 -17.51 9.46
CA LYS A 30 1.55 -18.07 10.77
C LYS A 30 0.39 -17.93 11.76
N ALA A 31 -0.26 -16.77 11.82
CA ALA A 31 -1.36 -16.50 12.75
C ALA A 31 -2.59 -17.38 12.45
N LEU A 32 -2.88 -17.63 11.17
CA LEU A 32 -4.06 -18.38 10.74
C LEU A 32 -3.79 -19.87 10.44
N GLY A 33 -2.53 -20.31 10.48
CA GLY A 33 -2.15 -21.71 10.21
C GLY A 33 -2.44 -22.17 8.77
N LEU A 34 -2.41 -21.24 7.80
CA LEU A 34 -2.80 -21.50 6.42
C LEU A 34 -1.62 -22.02 5.57
N PRO A 35 -1.87 -22.82 4.50
CA PRO A 35 -0.80 -23.35 3.65
C PRO A 35 -0.27 -22.29 2.66
N ASN A 36 0.99 -22.43 2.22
CA ASN A 36 1.66 -21.51 1.26
C ASN A 36 0.81 -21.19 0.02
N LYS A 37 0.06 -22.17 -0.50
CA LYS A 37 -0.81 -22.01 -1.68
C LYS A 37 -1.92 -20.98 -1.50
N ALA A 38 -2.29 -20.63 -0.26
CA ALA A 38 -3.29 -19.62 0.03
C ALA A 38 -2.74 -18.18 -0.15
N PHE A 39 -1.43 -18.02 -0.30
CA PHE A 39 -0.75 -16.72 -0.39
C PHE A 39 -0.08 -16.47 -1.74
N SER A 40 -0.32 -17.33 -2.74
CA SER A 40 0.31 -17.21 -4.07
C SER A 40 0.05 -15.85 -4.72
N TYR A 41 -1.17 -15.33 -4.63
CA TYR A 41 -1.52 -14.00 -5.13
C TYR A 41 -0.72 -12.90 -4.41
N LEU A 42 -0.76 -12.89 -3.08
CA LEU A 42 -0.09 -11.88 -2.25
C LEU A 42 1.43 -11.84 -2.49
N ARG A 43 2.06 -13.03 -2.61
CA ARG A 43 3.50 -13.16 -2.90
C ARG A 43 3.87 -12.84 -4.35
N SER A 44 2.99 -13.14 -5.32
CA SER A 44 3.23 -12.82 -6.74
C SER A 44 3.02 -11.35 -7.08
N HIS A 45 2.14 -10.67 -6.34
CA HIS A 45 1.79 -9.26 -6.58
C HIS A 45 2.84 -8.29 -6.02
N GLY A 46 3.64 -8.73 -5.04
CA GLY A 46 4.80 -8.01 -4.52
C GLY A 46 5.97 -7.89 -5.52
N ALA A 47 5.91 -8.54 -6.68
CA ALA A 47 6.85 -8.26 -7.77
C ALA A 47 6.35 -7.04 -8.58
N LEU A 48 6.27 -5.87 -7.96
CA LEU A 48 5.80 -4.65 -8.62
C LEU A 48 6.97 -3.81 -9.14
N ASP A 49 6.84 -3.52 -10.43
CA ASP A 49 7.82 -3.00 -11.37
C ASP A 49 8.28 -1.59 -11.00
N GLN A 50 9.57 -1.31 -11.19
CA GLN A 50 10.11 0.06 -11.13
C GLN A 50 9.35 1.03 -12.07
N GLU A 51 8.71 0.48 -13.11
CA GLU A 51 7.84 1.23 -14.02
C GLU A 51 6.59 1.82 -13.34
N HIS A 52 5.94 1.10 -12.41
CA HIS A 52 4.75 1.60 -11.71
C HIS A 52 5.08 2.79 -10.81
N ILE A 53 6.22 2.73 -10.10
CA ILE A 53 6.69 3.82 -9.24
C ILE A 53 7.01 5.06 -10.07
N LYS A 54 7.75 4.89 -11.18
CA LYS A 54 8.08 6.00 -12.10
C LYS A 54 6.83 6.62 -12.73
N PHE A 55 5.85 5.80 -13.10
CA PHE A 55 4.57 6.30 -13.61
C PHE A 55 3.82 7.11 -12.56
N PHE A 56 3.73 6.61 -11.32
CA PHE A 56 3.09 7.31 -10.22
C PHE A 56 3.79 8.64 -9.90
N GLU A 57 5.12 8.65 -9.82
CA GLU A 57 5.93 9.86 -9.66
C GLU A 57 5.63 10.89 -10.77
N GLY A 58 5.59 10.44 -12.02
CA GLY A 58 5.26 11.29 -13.16
C GLY A 58 3.87 11.94 -13.08
N LEU A 59 2.87 11.24 -12.51
CA LEU A 59 1.55 11.81 -12.26
C LEU A 59 1.57 12.84 -11.11
N MET A 60 2.25 12.53 -10.01
CA MET A 60 2.31 13.43 -8.85
C MET A 60 3.03 14.73 -9.17
N ASN A 61 4.07 14.67 -10.01
CA ASN A 61 4.80 15.85 -10.48
C ASN A 61 3.95 16.82 -11.32
N GLN A 62 2.75 16.44 -11.75
CA GLN A 62 1.82 17.33 -12.47
C GLN A 62 0.89 18.10 -11.53
N ILE A 63 0.87 17.78 -10.24
CA ILE A 63 0.03 18.46 -9.24
C ILE A 63 0.83 19.63 -8.68
N GLU A 64 0.51 20.85 -9.11
CA GLU A 64 1.20 22.08 -8.65
C GLU A 64 0.48 22.78 -7.49
N ASN A 65 -0.80 22.46 -7.26
CA ASN A 65 -1.58 23.07 -6.18
C ASN A 65 -1.17 22.47 -4.83
N GLU A 66 -0.67 23.31 -3.92
CA GLU A 66 -0.19 22.91 -2.59
C GLU A 66 -1.28 22.25 -1.73
N GLU A 67 -2.52 22.74 -1.78
CA GLU A 67 -3.63 22.15 -1.02
C GLU A 67 -3.97 20.74 -1.50
N GLU A 68 -3.82 20.49 -2.81
CA GLU A 68 -4.03 19.18 -3.40
C GLU A 68 -2.91 18.21 -3.04
N GLN A 69 -1.66 18.67 -3.03
CA GLN A 69 -0.51 17.90 -2.55
C GLN A 69 -0.70 17.51 -1.07
N ASP A 70 -1.10 18.46 -0.22
CA ASP A 70 -1.38 18.21 1.19
C ASP A 70 -2.49 17.16 1.39
N LEU A 71 -3.50 17.16 0.51
CA LEU A 71 -4.56 16.16 0.54
C LEU A 71 -4.05 14.75 0.20
N VAL A 72 -3.16 14.63 -0.79
CA VAL A 72 -2.50 13.35 -1.12
C VAL A 72 -1.71 12.84 0.09
N ILE A 73 -0.90 13.71 0.70
CA ILE A 73 -0.05 13.37 1.86
C ILE A 73 -0.92 12.97 3.06
N HIS A 74 -1.95 13.75 3.37
CA HIS A 74 -2.88 13.44 4.44
C HIS A 74 -3.51 12.05 4.25
N THR A 75 -3.99 11.77 3.04
CA THR A 75 -4.64 10.49 2.74
C THR A 75 -3.64 9.32 2.81
N ALA A 76 -2.41 9.50 2.31
CA ALA A 76 -1.36 8.50 2.45
C ALA A 76 -1.09 8.16 3.93
N ASN A 77 -0.96 9.15 4.80
CA ASN A 77 -0.76 8.94 6.25
C ASN A 77 -1.92 8.16 6.89
N VAL A 78 -3.16 8.48 6.51
CA VAL A 78 -4.34 7.74 6.97
C VAL A 78 -4.28 6.27 6.52
N PHE A 79 -3.96 6.01 5.25
CA PHE A 79 -3.89 4.65 4.72
C PHE A 79 -2.73 3.83 5.30
N PHE A 80 -1.57 4.43 5.58
CA PHE A 80 -0.50 3.75 6.33
C PHE A 80 -0.99 3.25 7.69
N LYS A 81 -1.73 4.08 8.42
CA LYS A 81 -2.30 3.69 9.71
C LYS A 81 -3.33 2.57 9.58
N LEU A 82 -4.29 2.71 8.68
CA LEU A 82 -5.35 1.72 8.44
C LEU A 82 -4.77 0.37 7.98
N TYR A 83 -3.78 0.39 7.09
CA TYR A 83 -3.10 -0.82 6.64
C TYR A 83 -2.35 -1.50 7.80
N GLY A 84 -1.68 -0.72 8.66
CA GLY A 84 -1.09 -1.23 9.89
C GLY A 84 -2.11 -1.76 10.92
N ASP A 85 -3.30 -1.16 11.00
CA ASP A 85 -4.40 -1.64 11.86
C ASP A 85 -4.87 -3.05 11.44
N ILE A 86 -4.90 -3.36 10.14
CA ILE A 86 -5.23 -4.71 9.63
C ILE A 86 -4.28 -5.74 10.24
N PHE A 87 -2.96 -5.52 10.18
CA PHE A 87 -1.99 -6.47 10.76
C PHE A 87 -2.11 -6.61 12.26
N ARG A 88 -2.26 -5.49 12.97
CA ARG A 88 -2.44 -5.49 14.42
C ARG A 88 -3.68 -6.28 14.84
N SER A 89 -4.73 -6.30 14.03
CA SER A 89 -5.94 -7.09 14.30
C SER A 89 -5.76 -8.61 14.13
N LEU A 90 -4.69 -9.06 13.46
CA LEU A 90 -4.45 -10.48 13.15
C LEU A 90 -3.49 -11.14 14.15
N THR A 91 -2.70 -10.35 14.86
CA THR A 91 -1.85 -10.80 15.98
C THR A 91 -2.59 -10.61 17.31
N ASN A 92 -3.26 -11.66 17.77
CA ASN A 92 -3.62 -11.85 19.18
C ASN A 92 -2.45 -12.51 19.92
#